data_AF-A0A6A4INP1-F1
#
_entry.id   AF-A0A6A4INP1-F1
#
_cell.length_a   1.000
_cell.length_b   1.000
_cell.length_c   1.000
_cell.angle_alpha   90.00
_cell.angle_beta   90.00
_cell.angle_gamma   90.00
#
_symmetry.space_group_name_H-M   'P 1'
#
loop_
_entity.id
_entity.type
_entity.pdbx_description
1 polymer ?
#
loop_
_entity_poly.entity_id
_entity_poly.type
_entity_poly.pdbx_seq_one_letter_code
_entity_poly.pdbx_strand_id
1 'polypeptide(L)'
;MDLDFDSLPAAIGLTLAPNVGFFIPAMIFKADLAGWYNPPSISEEDRAKIVAYVHQQLRLPILAREMDSTKRALDAIAALESKDSHTTEKEIRLKAVYEVKNGEWKDLMNVPDPSTSLSAPTKAMLSGFVPSMPLINWMMALSNIGMGYASYVVLNAIEEEEESLMPLFAYASQLALSWSVYPMLFSGPSSFNFSIAHLGLSTMAALATASMFFAIDESAGYMMIPQVLVMGYAALHLVAAGETEFRIRRILTNLSKYFDALSPMPLSLVPWMMTFANLGMGYASWIVFAKYQGFQGPAKIPLVVQSSYLALWCTLHPLLFWCSSFTLTMTHLALSSAVYGAATWYFFKQDVTAGYLMLPQAFVMGYVALYFTTLGSKESETRVQIANYTRSRYHNPQKSKNLNLIN
;
A
#
# COMPACT_ATOMS: atom_id res chain seq x y z
N MET A 1 18.71 31.06 -18.15
CA MET A 1 18.81 30.31 -16.88
C MET A 1 20.10 29.53 -16.96
N ASP A 2 21.18 30.08 -16.39
CA ASP A 2 22.38 29.30 -16.16
C ASP A 2 22.07 28.38 -14.98
N LEU A 3 21.84 27.10 -15.28
CA LEU A 3 21.62 26.09 -14.26
C LEU A 3 22.94 25.91 -13.51
N ASP A 4 22.99 26.38 -12.27
CA ASP A 4 24.08 26.09 -11.36
C ASP A 4 24.07 24.58 -11.04
N PHE A 5 24.99 23.85 -11.66
CA PHE A 5 25.11 22.41 -11.49
C PHE A 5 25.64 22.01 -10.12
N ASP A 6 26.23 22.93 -9.34
CA ASP A 6 26.79 22.63 -8.02
C ASP A 6 25.70 22.42 -6.96
N SER A 7 24.52 22.99 -7.17
CA SER A 7 23.37 22.88 -6.28
C SER A 7 22.34 21.82 -6.73
N LEU A 8 22.53 21.28 -7.94
CA LEU A 8 21.71 20.21 -8.53
C LEU A 8 21.57 18.96 -7.65
N PRO A 9 22.60 18.45 -6.92
CA PRO A 9 22.41 17.21 -6.18
C PRO A 9 21.66 17.40 -4.84
N ALA A 10 21.67 18.60 -4.25
CA ALA A 10 20.81 18.93 -3.11
C ALA A 10 19.34 19.05 -3.56
N ALA A 11 19.11 19.66 -4.72
CA ALA A 11 17.81 19.63 -5.41
C ALA A 11 17.38 18.19 -5.69
N ILE A 12 18.27 17.33 -6.18
CA ILE A 12 18.01 15.90 -6.41
C ILE A 12 17.63 15.19 -5.10
N GLY A 13 18.30 15.46 -3.98
CA GLY A 13 17.95 14.88 -2.68
C GLY A 13 16.55 15.28 -2.19
N LEU A 14 16.21 16.57 -2.27
CA LEU A 14 14.89 17.11 -1.92
C LEU A 14 13.78 16.68 -2.90
N THR A 15 14.12 16.51 -4.18
CA THR A 15 13.18 16.05 -5.23
C THR A 15 12.96 14.54 -5.23
N LEU A 16 13.92 13.74 -4.78
CA LEU A 16 13.81 12.28 -4.75
C LEU A 16 13.01 11.76 -3.55
N ALA A 17 13.03 12.45 -2.40
CA ALA A 17 12.24 12.03 -1.24
C ALA A 17 10.72 11.89 -1.53
N PRO A 18 10.06 12.85 -2.23
CA PRO A 18 8.70 12.69 -2.75
C PRO A 18 8.49 11.46 -3.63
N ASN A 19 9.47 11.20 -4.52
CA ASN A 19 9.43 10.09 -5.46
C ASN A 19 9.48 8.73 -4.73
N VAL A 20 10.39 8.56 -3.77
CA VAL A 20 10.50 7.29 -3.01
C VAL A 20 9.23 7.04 -2.19
N GLY A 21 8.67 8.07 -1.56
CA GLY A 21 7.44 7.98 -0.77
C GLY A 21 6.20 7.62 -1.59
N PHE A 22 6.17 7.88 -2.90
CA PHE A 22 5.09 7.47 -3.80
C PHE A 22 5.33 6.12 -4.46
N PHE A 23 6.53 5.88 -4.98
CA PHE A 23 6.87 4.66 -5.72
C PHE A 23 6.73 3.41 -4.85
N ILE A 24 7.08 3.50 -3.57
CA ILE A 24 6.96 2.37 -2.64
C ILE A 24 5.49 1.96 -2.45
N PRO A 25 4.56 2.84 -2.01
CA PRO A 25 3.15 2.48 -1.96
C PRO A 25 2.58 2.11 -3.33
N ALA A 26 2.93 2.80 -4.43
CA ALA A 26 2.42 2.44 -5.75
C ALA A 26 2.89 1.06 -6.24
N MET A 27 4.05 0.58 -5.77
CA MET A 27 4.52 -0.76 -6.06
C MET A 27 3.98 -1.81 -5.07
N ILE A 28 3.86 -1.49 -3.78
CA ILE A 28 3.20 -2.35 -2.77
C ILE A 28 1.75 -2.60 -3.19
N PHE A 29 1.05 -1.55 -3.56
CA PHE A 29 -0.33 -1.59 -4.02
C PHE A 29 -0.40 -1.78 -5.55
N LYS A 30 0.63 -2.30 -6.24
CA LYS A 30 0.61 -2.38 -7.72
C LYS A 30 -0.58 -3.18 -8.25
N ALA A 31 -0.85 -4.34 -7.65
CA ALA A 31 -2.00 -5.16 -8.01
C ALA A 31 -3.32 -4.43 -7.75
N ASP A 32 -3.41 -3.76 -6.59
CA ASP A 32 -4.58 -2.97 -6.21
C ASP A 32 -4.78 -1.77 -7.14
N LEU A 33 -3.71 -1.07 -7.51
CA LEU A 33 -3.71 0.09 -8.40
C LEU A 33 -4.06 -0.26 -9.83
N ALA A 34 -3.54 -1.37 -10.34
CA ALA A 34 -3.90 -1.84 -11.67
C ALA A 34 -5.40 -2.20 -11.70
N GLY A 35 -5.89 -2.90 -10.68
CA GLY A 35 -7.33 -3.14 -10.49
C GLY A 35 -8.14 -1.86 -10.23
N TRP A 36 -7.51 -0.80 -9.70
CA TRP A 36 -8.16 0.47 -9.37
C TRP A 36 -8.26 1.44 -10.55
N TYR A 37 -7.32 1.47 -11.47
CA TYR A 37 -7.34 2.43 -12.59
C TYR A 37 -7.71 1.80 -13.93
N ASN A 38 -7.49 0.51 -14.10
CA ASN A 38 -7.96 -0.25 -15.26
C ASN A 38 -8.79 -1.44 -14.75
N PRO A 39 -10.03 -1.21 -14.28
CA PRO A 39 -10.91 -2.33 -13.98
C PRO A 39 -11.07 -3.13 -15.29
N PRO A 40 -10.76 -4.43 -15.31
CA PRO A 40 -11.00 -5.22 -16.50
C PRO A 40 -12.49 -5.18 -16.83
N SER A 41 -12.84 -5.44 -18.09
CA SER A 41 -14.22 -5.68 -18.47
C SER A 41 -14.70 -6.99 -17.83
N ILE A 42 -15.17 -6.90 -16.58
CA ILE A 42 -15.82 -8.01 -15.89
C ILE A 42 -17.15 -8.23 -16.61
N SER A 43 -17.46 -9.46 -17.01
CA SER A 43 -18.78 -9.78 -17.55
C SER A 43 -19.85 -9.41 -16.53
N GLU A 44 -21.02 -8.97 -16.97
CA GLU A 44 -22.14 -8.65 -16.05
C GLU A 44 -22.46 -9.85 -15.13
N GLU A 45 -22.27 -11.08 -15.62
CA GLU A 45 -22.42 -12.30 -14.84
C GLU A 45 -21.35 -12.43 -13.72
N ASP A 46 -20.07 -12.25 -14.03
CA ASP A 46 -19.00 -12.29 -13.02
C ASP A 46 -19.14 -11.13 -12.04
N ARG A 47 -19.59 -9.95 -12.50
CA ARG A 47 -19.90 -8.79 -11.65
C ARG A 47 -21.04 -9.13 -10.68
N ALA A 48 -22.13 -9.73 -11.16
CA ALA A 48 -23.25 -10.15 -10.32
C ALA A 48 -22.82 -11.19 -9.26
N LYS A 49 -21.97 -12.15 -9.63
CA LYS A 49 -21.41 -13.14 -8.68
C LYS A 49 -20.55 -12.49 -7.61
N ILE A 50 -19.66 -11.57 -8.00
CA ILE A 50 -18.83 -10.82 -7.05
C ILE A 50 -19.72 -9.98 -6.13
N VAL A 51 -20.70 -9.25 -6.66
CA VAL A 51 -21.62 -8.43 -5.85
C VAL A 51 -22.42 -9.29 -4.87
N ALA A 52 -22.93 -10.46 -5.30
CA ALA A 52 -23.62 -11.40 -4.43
C ALA A 52 -22.71 -11.91 -3.30
N TYR A 53 -21.47 -12.28 -3.63
CA TYR A 53 -20.46 -12.69 -2.65
C TYR A 53 -20.08 -11.55 -1.68
N VAL A 54 -19.94 -10.33 -2.18
CA VAL A 54 -19.71 -9.13 -1.36
C VAL A 54 -20.86 -8.91 -0.38
N HIS A 55 -22.10 -8.99 -0.86
CA HIS A 55 -23.29 -8.87 -0.02
C HIS A 55 -23.34 -9.96 1.05
N GLN A 56 -23.00 -11.19 0.68
CA GLN A 56 -22.87 -12.32 1.60
C GLN A 56 -21.84 -12.04 2.69
N GLN A 57 -20.62 -11.62 2.35
CA GLN A 57 -19.56 -11.31 3.32
C GLN A 57 -19.93 -10.16 4.26
N LEU A 58 -20.68 -9.15 3.78
CA LEU A 58 -21.18 -8.06 4.61
C LEU A 58 -22.32 -8.50 5.54
N ARG A 59 -23.23 -9.36 5.06
CA ARG A 59 -24.43 -9.76 5.79
C ARG A 59 -24.15 -10.85 6.81
N LEU A 60 -23.24 -11.79 6.53
CA LEU A 60 -22.92 -12.92 7.42
C LEU A 60 -22.56 -12.47 8.85
N PRO A 61 -21.60 -11.56 9.11
CA PRO A 61 -21.28 -11.16 10.48
C PRO A 61 -22.44 -10.50 11.23
N ILE A 62 -23.27 -9.73 10.52
CA ILE A 62 -24.46 -9.07 11.09
C ILE A 62 -25.50 -10.14 11.45
N LEU A 63 -25.75 -11.06 10.52
CA LEU A 63 -26.70 -12.15 10.68
C LEU A 63 -26.29 -13.11 11.81
N ALA A 64 -25.00 -13.42 11.95
CA ALA A 64 -24.47 -14.19 13.09
C ALA A 64 -24.82 -13.53 14.43
N ARG A 65 -24.55 -12.22 14.57
CA ARG A 65 -24.87 -11.48 15.80
C ARG A 65 -26.38 -11.43 16.08
N GLU A 66 -27.18 -11.26 15.03
CA GLU A 66 -28.64 -11.29 15.10
C GLU A 66 -29.19 -12.68 15.48
N MET A 67 -28.57 -13.76 15.01
CA MET A 67 -28.91 -15.13 15.38
C MET A 67 -28.53 -15.43 16.82
N ASP A 68 -27.32 -15.04 17.25
CA ASP A 68 -26.85 -15.23 18.63
C ASP A 68 -27.69 -14.44 19.64
N SER A 69 -28.14 -13.23 19.30
CA SER A 69 -29.05 -12.47 20.17
C SER A 69 -30.43 -13.13 20.25
N THR A 70 -30.96 -13.63 19.12
CA THR A 70 -32.26 -14.33 19.08
C THR A 70 -32.18 -15.65 19.86
N LYS A 71 -31.09 -16.40 19.73
CA LYS A 71 -30.86 -17.64 20.46
C LYS A 71 -30.77 -17.39 21.97
N ARG A 72 -30.00 -16.40 22.42
CA ARG A 72 -29.95 -16.01 23.84
C ARG A 72 -31.31 -15.61 24.40
N ALA A 73 -32.14 -14.93 23.61
CA ALA A 73 -33.51 -14.59 24.02
C ALA A 73 -34.41 -15.83 24.13
N LEU A 74 -34.27 -16.80 23.23
CA LEU A 74 -34.95 -18.09 23.31
C LEU A 74 -34.51 -18.88 24.54
N ASP A 75 -33.21 -18.94 24.81
CA ASP A 75 -32.64 -19.63 25.98
C ASP A 75 -33.13 -19.00 27.29
N ALA A 76 -33.22 -17.66 27.34
CA ALA A 76 -33.76 -16.95 28.50
C ALA A 76 -35.25 -17.24 28.73
N ILE A 77 -36.06 -17.35 27.68
CA ILE A 77 -37.48 -17.75 27.79
C ILE A 77 -37.61 -19.21 28.19
N ALA A 78 -36.73 -20.08 27.70
CA ALA A 78 -36.72 -21.50 28.06
C ALA A 78 -36.38 -21.74 29.54
N ALA A 79 -35.59 -20.85 30.15
CA ALA A 79 -35.21 -20.92 31.56
C ALA A 79 -36.29 -20.46 32.56
N LEU A 80 -37.43 -19.91 32.10
CA LEU A 80 -38.53 -19.51 32.97
C LEU A 80 -39.29 -20.74 33.50
N GLU A 81 -39.43 -20.88 34.83
CA GLU A 81 -40.09 -22.01 35.48
C GLU A 81 -41.60 -22.11 35.20
N SER A 82 -42.26 -20.97 34.92
CA SER A 82 -43.65 -20.93 34.47
C SER A 82 -43.79 -20.00 33.27
N LYS A 83 -44.43 -20.50 32.20
CA LYS A 83 -44.71 -19.74 30.98
C LYS A 83 -46.18 -19.37 30.96
N ASP A 84 -46.48 -18.08 31.00
CA ASP A 84 -47.83 -17.60 30.70
C ASP A 84 -48.11 -17.68 29.19
N SER A 85 -49.36 -17.43 28.79
CA SER A 85 -49.79 -17.44 27.39
C SER A 85 -49.00 -16.44 26.54
N HIS A 86 -48.67 -15.28 27.12
CA HIS A 86 -47.92 -14.21 26.45
C HIS A 86 -46.45 -14.61 26.21
N THR A 87 -45.81 -15.29 27.17
CA THR A 87 -44.45 -15.84 27.06
C THR A 87 -44.39 -16.92 25.98
N THR A 88 -45.43 -17.75 25.90
CA THR A 88 -45.57 -18.79 24.88
C THR A 88 -45.69 -18.17 23.48
N GLU A 89 -46.51 -17.13 23.31
CA GLU A 89 -46.62 -16.40 22.04
C GLU A 89 -45.30 -15.75 21.63
N LYS A 90 -44.60 -15.12 22.59
CA LYS A 90 -43.28 -14.51 22.36
C LYS A 90 -42.24 -15.55 21.95
N GLU A 91 -42.25 -16.75 22.54
CA GLU A 91 -41.39 -17.86 22.14
C GLU A 91 -41.64 -18.29 20.70
N ILE A 92 -42.92 -18.45 20.29
CA ILE A 92 -43.29 -18.82 18.92
C ILE A 92 -42.79 -17.78 17.92
N ARG A 93 -43.00 -16.49 18.20
CA ARG A 93 -42.51 -15.39 17.35
C ARG A 93 -40.99 -15.39 17.22
N LEU A 94 -40.26 -15.59 18.33
CA LEU A 94 -38.79 -15.65 18.30
C LEU A 94 -38.26 -16.87 17.56
N LYS A 95 -38.90 -18.04 17.68
CA LYS A 95 -38.56 -19.23 16.89
C LYS A 95 -38.73 -18.98 15.40
N ALA A 96 -39.84 -18.37 14.99
CA ALA A 96 -40.07 -18.00 13.58
C ALA A 96 -38.99 -17.04 13.07
N VAL A 97 -38.61 -16.01 13.84
CA VAL A 97 -37.52 -15.09 13.48
C VAL A 97 -36.18 -15.83 13.37
N TYR A 98 -35.89 -16.76 14.28
CA TYR A 98 -34.67 -17.55 14.24
C TYR A 98 -34.61 -18.46 13.00
N GLU A 99 -35.72 -19.13 12.66
CA GLU A 99 -35.80 -19.99 11.48
C GLU A 99 -35.60 -19.22 10.18
N VAL A 100 -36.23 -18.04 10.04
CA VAL A 100 -36.04 -17.16 8.88
C VAL A 100 -34.56 -16.75 8.75
N LYS A 101 -33.93 -16.30 9.85
CA LYS A 101 -32.51 -15.91 9.85
C LYS A 101 -31.57 -17.08 9.58
N ASN A 102 -31.88 -18.26 10.10
CA ASN A 102 -31.11 -19.47 9.84
C ASN A 102 -31.25 -19.95 8.38
N GLY A 103 -32.42 -19.74 7.76
CA GLY A 103 -32.62 -19.91 6.33
C GLY A 103 -31.73 -18.97 5.52
N GLU A 104 -31.81 -17.66 5.80
CA GLU A 104 -30.96 -16.64 5.18
C GLU A 104 -29.47 -16.98 5.34
N TRP A 105 -29.05 -17.44 6.53
CA TRP A 105 -27.67 -17.85 6.78
C TRP A 105 -27.23 -19.02 5.89
N LYS A 106 -28.08 -20.04 5.75
CA LYS A 106 -27.78 -21.20 4.89
C LYS A 106 -27.72 -20.79 3.41
N ASP A 107 -28.66 -19.97 2.96
CA ASP A 107 -28.68 -19.47 1.58
C ASP A 107 -27.41 -18.67 1.29
N LEU A 108 -26.99 -17.81 2.22
CA LEU A 108 -25.73 -17.09 2.14
C LEU A 108 -24.54 -18.05 2.13
N MET A 109 -24.47 -19.06 3.01
CA MET A 109 -23.37 -20.03 3.04
C MET A 109 -23.26 -20.90 1.78
N ASN A 110 -24.36 -21.05 1.02
CA ASN A 110 -24.40 -21.81 -0.22
C ASN A 110 -23.98 -21.01 -1.46
N VAL A 111 -23.77 -19.69 -1.34
CA VAL A 111 -23.21 -18.88 -2.44
C VAL A 111 -21.80 -19.40 -2.73
N PRO A 112 -21.52 -19.91 -3.95
CA PRO A 112 -20.23 -20.49 -4.27
C PRO A 112 -19.12 -19.45 -4.13
N ASP A 113 -17.98 -19.85 -3.57
CA ASP A 113 -16.80 -18.99 -3.56
C ASP A 113 -16.47 -18.60 -5.01
N PRO A 114 -16.51 -17.30 -5.37
CA PRO A 114 -16.23 -16.85 -6.72
C PRO A 114 -14.82 -17.29 -7.16
N SER A 115 -13.87 -17.49 -6.25
CA SER A 115 -12.53 -18.00 -6.60
C SER A 115 -12.56 -19.31 -7.41
N THR A 116 -13.59 -20.14 -7.22
CA THR A 116 -13.74 -21.42 -7.92
C THR A 116 -14.39 -21.27 -9.30
N SER A 117 -15.35 -20.34 -9.43
CA SER A 117 -16.21 -20.17 -10.61
C SER A 117 -15.83 -19.01 -11.52
N LEU A 118 -14.90 -18.15 -11.07
CA LEU A 118 -14.39 -17.03 -11.87
C LEU A 118 -13.68 -17.52 -13.12
N SER A 119 -13.92 -16.79 -14.21
CA SER A 119 -13.27 -17.02 -15.50
C SER A 119 -11.74 -16.91 -15.36
N ALA A 120 -10.99 -17.64 -16.20
CA ALA A 120 -9.53 -17.62 -16.21
C ALA A 120 -8.92 -16.18 -16.29
N PRO A 121 -9.50 -15.22 -17.05
CA PRO A 121 -9.08 -13.82 -17.02
C PRO A 121 -9.20 -13.18 -15.63
N THR A 122 -10.28 -13.44 -14.90
CA THR A 122 -10.48 -12.90 -13.55
C THR A 122 -9.60 -13.59 -12.51
N LYS A 123 -9.23 -14.87 -12.72
CA LYS A 123 -8.20 -15.56 -11.92
C LYS A 123 -6.80 -15.00 -12.18
N ALA A 124 -6.44 -14.76 -13.45
CA ALA A 124 -5.19 -14.12 -13.82
C ALA A 124 -5.08 -12.70 -13.23
N MET A 125 -6.20 -11.98 -13.16
CA MET A 125 -6.33 -10.68 -12.48
C MET A 125 -6.05 -10.77 -10.97
N LEU A 126 -6.69 -11.71 -10.25
CA LEU A 126 -6.44 -11.92 -8.82
C LEU A 126 -4.99 -12.35 -8.53
N SER A 127 -4.32 -12.99 -9.49
CA SER A 127 -2.90 -13.34 -9.40
C SER A 127 -1.93 -12.16 -9.63
N GLY A 128 -2.43 -10.95 -9.86
CA GLY A 128 -1.63 -9.71 -9.85
C GLY A 128 -0.76 -9.46 -11.09
N PHE A 129 -0.93 -10.23 -12.17
CA PHE A 129 -0.08 -10.10 -13.36
C PHE A 129 -0.65 -9.08 -14.37
N VAL A 130 -0.33 -7.80 -14.17
CA VAL A 130 -0.54 -6.77 -15.21
C VAL A 130 0.83 -6.34 -15.78
N PRO A 131 1.11 -6.59 -17.08
CA PRO A 131 2.46 -6.44 -17.66
C PRO A 131 2.97 -4.99 -17.78
N SER A 132 2.08 -4.00 -17.73
CA SER A 132 2.44 -2.58 -17.90
C SER A 132 2.07 -1.77 -16.66
N MET A 133 3.00 -0.94 -16.15
CA MET A 133 2.61 0.10 -15.19
C MET A 133 1.55 0.99 -15.84
N PRO A 134 0.37 1.18 -15.22
CA PRO A 134 -0.65 2.06 -15.78
C PRO A 134 -0.08 3.48 -15.95
N LEU A 135 -0.50 4.17 -17.00
CA LEU A 135 -0.05 5.53 -17.36
C LEU A 135 -0.04 6.49 -16.15
N ILE A 136 -0.98 6.32 -15.24
CA ILE A 136 -1.09 7.07 -13.98
C ILE A 136 0.18 7.02 -13.12
N ASN A 137 0.92 5.90 -13.12
CA ASN A 137 2.15 5.77 -12.34
C ASN A 137 3.27 6.65 -12.91
N TRP A 138 3.36 6.73 -14.25
CA TRP A 138 4.30 7.63 -14.92
C TRP A 138 3.92 9.09 -14.70
N MET A 139 2.62 9.41 -14.80
CA MET A 139 2.13 10.76 -14.51
C MET A 139 2.44 11.18 -13.08
N MET A 140 2.25 10.29 -12.10
CA MET A 140 2.59 10.57 -10.71
C MET A 140 4.10 10.69 -10.47
N ALA A 141 4.92 9.87 -11.13
CA ALA A 141 6.38 10.00 -11.06
C ALA A 141 6.85 11.35 -11.61
N LEU A 142 6.38 11.73 -12.80
CA LEU A 142 6.65 13.04 -13.40
C LEU A 142 6.17 14.17 -12.50
N SER A 143 4.99 14.02 -11.90
CA SER A 143 4.44 14.98 -10.96
C SER A 143 5.34 15.17 -9.73
N ASN A 144 5.80 14.08 -9.11
CA ASN A 144 6.68 14.14 -7.95
C ASN A 144 8.04 14.76 -8.27
N ILE A 145 8.60 14.49 -9.46
CA ILE A 145 9.82 15.16 -9.92
C ILE A 145 9.59 16.67 -10.06
N GLY A 146 8.49 17.06 -10.71
CA GLY A 146 8.10 18.47 -10.90
C GLY A 146 7.91 19.19 -9.56
N MET A 147 7.14 18.62 -8.65
CA MET A 147 6.93 19.18 -7.31
C MET A 147 8.23 19.34 -6.51
N GLY A 148 9.06 18.29 -6.54
CA GLY A 148 10.35 18.32 -5.89
C GLY A 148 11.20 19.48 -6.39
N TYR A 149 11.29 19.66 -7.70
CA TYR A 149 12.13 20.68 -8.29
C TYR A 149 11.56 22.08 -8.04
N ALA A 150 10.24 22.22 -8.13
CA ALA A 150 9.54 23.44 -7.78
C ALA A 150 9.83 23.86 -6.34
N SER A 151 9.83 22.91 -5.39
CA SER A 151 10.14 23.20 -3.98
C SER A 151 11.58 23.70 -3.79
N TYR A 152 12.51 23.19 -4.61
CA TYR A 152 13.90 23.63 -4.60
C TYR A 152 14.06 25.04 -5.19
N VAL A 153 13.40 25.33 -6.32
CA VAL A 153 13.38 26.68 -6.91
C VAL A 153 12.83 27.69 -5.90
N VAL A 154 11.73 27.36 -5.23
CA VAL A 154 11.13 28.20 -4.19
C VAL A 154 12.06 28.38 -3.00
N LEU A 155 12.68 27.31 -2.51
CA LEU A 155 13.63 27.38 -1.39
C LEU A 155 14.83 28.30 -1.70
N ASN A 156 15.30 28.33 -2.95
CA ASN A 156 16.39 29.21 -3.35
C ASN A 156 15.96 30.65 -3.61
N ALA A 157 14.71 30.87 -4.03
CA ALA A 157 14.14 32.20 -4.28
C ALA A 157 13.74 32.91 -2.99
N ILE A 158 13.48 32.13 -1.94
CA ILE A 158 13.28 32.60 -0.57
C ILE A 158 14.62 33.12 -0.03
N GLU A 159 14.75 34.45 0.08
CA GLU A 159 15.82 35.08 0.86
C GLU A 159 15.61 34.80 2.37
N GLU A 160 16.66 34.90 3.20
CA GLU A 160 16.73 34.41 4.60
C GLU A 160 15.66 34.93 5.60
N GLU A 161 14.66 35.70 5.16
CA GLU A 161 13.55 36.13 6.02
C GLU A 161 12.60 34.99 6.37
N GLU A 162 12.42 34.80 7.68
CA GLU A 162 11.63 33.75 8.33
C GLU A 162 10.15 33.75 7.91
N GLU A 163 9.62 34.88 7.44
CA GLU A 163 8.22 35.04 6.98
C GLU A 163 7.94 34.33 5.65
N SER A 164 8.96 33.92 4.90
CA SER A 164 8.82 33.34 3.56
C SER A 164 8.72 31.80 3.54
N LEU A 165 8.76 31.11 4.69
CA LEU A 165 8.71 29.65 4.75
C LEU A 165 7.31 29.04 4.55
N MET A 166 6.25 29.86 4.57
CA MET A 166 4.86 29.39 4.46
C MET A 166 4.60 28.49 3.22
N PRO A 167 5.13 28.78 2.02
CA PRO A 167 4.96 27.93 0.84
C PRO A 167 5.62 26.56 1.00
N LEU A 168 6.75 26.48 1.70
CA LEU A 168 7.43 25.21 1.99
C LEU A 168 6.64 24.38 3.03
N PHE A 169 6.02 25.02 4.02
CA PHE A 169 5.10 24.33 4.93
C PHE A 169 3.84 23.81 4.22
N ALA A 170 3.29 24.60 3.28
CA ALA A 170 2.17 24.17 2.45
C ALA A 170 2.56 22.97 1.58
N TYR A 171 3.74 23.01 0.97
CA TYR A 171 4.30 21.88 0.23
C TYR A 171 4.48 20.62 1.09
N ALA A 172 5.09 20.74 2.27
CA ALA A 172 5.26 19.61 3.19
C ALA A 172 3.91 19.00 3.61
N SER A 173 2.91 19.85 3.87
CA SER A 173 1.54 19.43 4.19
C SER A 173 0.87 18.70 3.03
N GLN A 174 1.04 19.22 1.81
CA GLN A 174 0.56 18.61 0.58
C GLN A 174 1.24 17.26 0.31
N LEU A 175 2.53 17.13 0.61
CA LEU A 175 3.27 15.88 0.48
C LEU A 175 2.77 14.83 1.47
N ALA A 176 2.55 15.22 2.73
CA ALA A 176 1.97 14.35 3.75
C ALA A 176 0.58 13.84 3.35
N LEU A 177 -0.28 14.72 2.82
CA LEU A 177 -1.59 14.35 2.28
C LEU A 177 -1.45 13.42 1.07
N SER A 178 -0.55 13.71 0.14
CA SER A 178 -0.35 12.89 -1.06
C SER A 178 0.12 11.48 -0.70
N TRP A 179 0.97 11.35 0.33
CA TRP A 179 1.43 10.05 0.83
C TRP A 179 0.36 9.28 1.60
N SER A 180 -0.56 9.98 2.28
CA SER A 180 -1.65 9.32 3.02
C SER A 180 -2.80 8.85 2.13
N VAL A 181 -2.87 9.29 0.86
CA VAL A 181 -3.89 8.85 -0.11
C VAL A 181 -3.94 7.32 -0.22
N TYR A 182 -2.80 6.64 -0.36
CA TYR A 182 -2.74 5.19 -0.53
C TYR A 182 -3.21 4.40 0.70
N PRO A 183 -2.63 4.63 1.90
CA PRO A 183 -3.15 4.03 3.12
C PRO A 183 -4.64 4.30 3.30
N MET A 184 -5.10 5.51 2.97
CA MET A 184 -6.49 5.90 3.15
C MET A 184 -7.44 5.30 2.11
N LEU A 185 -6.98 4.99 0.89
CA LEU A 185 -7.78 4.29 -0.12
C LEU A 185 -7.86 2.78 0.15
N PHE A 186 -6.73 2.17 0.51
CA PHE A 186 -6.61 0.71 0.49
C PHE A 186 -6.62 0.05 1.87
N SER A 187 -6.19 0.74 2.92
CA SER A 187 -5.86 0.10 4.20
C SER A 187 -6.59 0.65 5.42
N GLY A 188 -7.06 1.90 5.38
CA GLY A 188 -7.82 2.50 6.47
C GLY A 188 -9.25 1.96 6.56
N PRO A 189 -9.95 2.20 7.69
CA PRO A 189 -11.39 1.97 7.85
C PRO A 189 -12.24 2.99 7.08
N SER A 190 -11.63 3.81 6.22
CA SER A 190 -12.25 4.94 5.51
C SER A 190 -13.51 4.52 4.76
N SER A 191 -14.58 5.28 4.95
CA SER A 191 -15.75 5.20 4.08
C SER A 191 -15.41 5.82 2.72
N PHE A 192 -16.20 5.48 1.70
CA PHE A 192 -16.11 6.13 0.37
C PHE A 192 -16.09 7.66 0.49
N ASN A 193 -16.97 8.22 1.33
CA ASN A 193 -17.05 9.65 1.61
C ASN A 193 -15.75 10.21 2.20
N PHE A 194 -15.12 9.47 3.11
CA PHE A 194 -13.84 9.88 3.69
C PHE A 194 -12.72 9.90 2.64
N SER A 195 -12.65 8.88 1.78
CA SER A 195 -11.66 8.83 0.68
C SER A 195 -11.83 9.98 -0.31
N ILE A 196 -13.07 10.34 -0.66
CA ILE A 196 -13.37 11.52 -1.49
C ILE A 196 -12.93 12.80 -0.78
N ALA A 197 -13.32 12.97 0.50
CA ALA A 197 -12.96 14.16 1.26
C ALA A 197 -11.43 14.32 1.35
N HIS A 198 -10.71 13.23 1.54
CA HIS A 198 -9.25 13.21 1.59
C HIS A 198 -8.61 13.57 0.24
N LEU A 199 -9.10 13.02 -0.87
CA LEU A 199 -8.61 13.38 -2.22
C LEU A 199 -8.95 14.84 -2.58
N GLY A 200 -10.13 15.31 -2.20
CA GLY A 200 -10.52 16.72 -2.34
C GLY A 200 -9.58 17.64 -1.56
N LEU A 201 -9.29 17.31 -0.29
CA LEU A 201 -8.34 18.04 0.54
C LEU A 201 -6.92 18.03 -0.06
N SER A 202 -6.48 16.88 -0.57
CA SER A 202 -5.18 16.74 -1.24
C SER A 202 -5.11 17.61 -2.51
N THR A 203 -6.20 17.71 -3.27
CA THR A 203 -6.31 18.57 -4.46
C THR A 203 -6.27 20.06 -4.08
N MET A 204 -7.00 20.46 -3.04
CA MET A 204 -6.97 21.84 -2.53
C MET A 204 -5.59 22.22 -1.99
N ALA A 205 -4.92 21.31 -1.28
CA ALA A 205 -3.55 21.53 -0.81
C ALA A 205 -2.58 21.72 -2.00
N ALA A 206 -2.69 20.89 -3.04
CA ALA A 206 -1.89 21.04 -4.26
C ALA A 206 -2.12 22.39 -4.97
N LEU A 207 -3.37 22.84 -5.05
CA LEU A 207 -3.71 24.16 -5.60
C LEU A 207 -3.14 25.31 -4.75
N ALA A 208 -3.23 25.21 -3.42
CA ALA A 208 -2.69 26.20 -2.50
C ALA A 208 -1.16 26.28 -2.64
N THR A 209 -0.47 25.14 -2.62
CA THR A 209 0.98 25.08 -2.84
C THR A 209 1.37 25.64 -4.21
N ALA A 210 0.67 25.25 -5.28
CA ALA A 210 0.93 25.78 -6.62
C ALA A 210 0.77 27.30 -6.68
N SER A 211 -0.27 27.85 -6.06
CA SER A 211 -0.53 29.30 -6.02
C SER A 211 0.55 30.05 -5.24
N MET A 212 0.97 29.51 -4.09
CA MET A 212 2.06 30.07 -3.30
C MET A 212 3.40 30.00 -4.04
N PHE A 213 3.67 28.90 -4.75
CA PHE A 213 4.88 28.75 -5.55
C PHE A 213 4.88 29.73 -6.71
N PHE A 214 3.73 29.91 -7.39
CA PHE A 214 3.58 30.88 -8.48
C PHE A 214 3.84 32.32 -8.03
N ALA A 215 3.47 32.67 -6.80
CA ALA A 215 3.71 34.00 -6.23
C ALA A 215 5.19 34.28 -5.94
N ILE A 216 6.01 33.25 -5.76
CA ILE A 216 7.47 33.36 -5.56
C ILE A 216 8.19 33.26 -6.91
N ASP A 217 7.89 32.21 -7.67
CA ASP A 217 8.49 31.94 -8.98
C ASP A 217 7.45 31.28 -9.90
N GLU A 218 7.14 31.93 -11.02
CA GLU A 218 6.13 31.45 -11.97
C GLU A 218 6.48 30.05 -12.50
N SER A 219 7.76 29.76 -12.73
CA SER A 219 8.21 28.47 -13.24
C SER A 219 7.98 27.35 -12.22
N ALA A 220 8.23 27.60 -10.94
CA ALA A 220 7.90 26.67 -9.86
C ALA A 220 6.39 26.40 -9.77
N GLY A 221 5.57 27.46 -9.91
CA GLY A 221 4.13 27.32 -9.99
C GLY A 221 3.65 26.45 -11.17
N TYR A 222 4.22 26.65 -12.37
CA TYR A 222 3.91 25.83 -13.55
C TYR A 222 4.29 24.35 -13.35
N MET A 223 5.39 24.07 -12.66
CA MET A 223 5.84 22.70 -12.37
C MET A 223 4.94 21.94 -11.39
N MET A 224 4.08 22.64 -10.64
CA MET A 224 3.06 22.04 -9.76
C MET A 224 1.78 21.63 -10.51
N ILE A 225 1.55 22.11 -11.74
CA ILE A 225 0.32 21.83 -12.51
C ILE A 225 0.07 20.32 -12.69
N PRO A 226 1.06 19.48 -13.06
CA PRO A 226 0.85 18.04 -13.16
C PRO A 226 0.29 17.42 -11.87
N GLN A 227 0.74 17.88 -10.69
CA GLN A 227 0.23 17.36 -9.41
C GLN A 227 -1.22 17.72 -9.20
N VAL A 228 -1.57 18.99 -9.43
CA VAL A 228 -2.95 19.47 -9.32
C VAL A 228 -3.87 18.64 -10.21
N LEU A 229 -3.45 18.42 -11.47
CA LEU A 229 -4.22 17.64 -12.43
C LEU A 229 -4.38 16.18 -12.01
N VAL A 230 -3.32 15.53 -11.51
CA VAL A 230 -3.44 14.13 -11.10
C VAL A 230 -4.29 13.96 -9.84
N MET A 231 -4.15 14.85 -8.84
CA MET A 231 -5.00 14.81 -7.65
C MET A 231 -6.47 15.08 -7.99
N GLY A 232 -6.72 16.08 -8.84
CA GLY A 232 -8.07 16.39 -9.33
C GLY A 232 -8.68 15.24 -10.14
N TYR A 233 -7.89 14.64 -11.03
CA TYR A 233 -8.30 13.45 -11.77
C TYR A 233 -8.63 12.28 -10.84
N ALA A 234 -7.78 12.00 -9.85
CA ALA A 234 -8.01 10.91 -8.89
C ALA A 234 -9.30 11.13 -8.09
N ALA A 235 -9.57 12.37 -7.66
CA ALA A 235 -10.81 12.73 -6.98
C ALA A 235 -12.04 12.53 -7.88
N LEU A 236 -12.01 13.05 -9.11
CA LEU A 236 -13.11 12.93 -10.08
C LEU A 236 -13.36 11.48 -10.49
N HIS A 237 -12.30 10.72 -10.74
CA HIS A 237 -12.37 9.30 -11.08
C HIS A 237 -13.01 8.50 -9.94
N LEU A 238 -12.68 8.80 -8.68
CA LEU A 238 -13.31 8.15 -7.53
C LEU A 238 -14.81 8.47 -7.44
N VAL A 239 -15.19 9.74 -7.65
CA VAL A 239 -16.60 10.15 -7.67
C VAL A 239 -17.35 9.46 -8.81
N ALA A 240 -16.77 9.41 -10.00
CA ALA A 240 -17.36 8.78 -11.18
C ALA A 240 -17.52 7.26 -11.03
N ALA A 241 -16.59 6.59 -10.35
CA ALA A 241 -16.70 5.18 -10.04
C ALA A 241 -17.91 4.89 -9.11
N GLY A 242 -18.21 5.80 -8.18
CA GLY A 242 -19.30 5.65 -7.23
C GLY A 242 -19.02 4.66 -6.10
N GLU A 243 -19.93 4.61 -5.12
CA GLU A 243 -19.72 3.85 -3.89
C GLU A 243 -19.67 2.32 -4.13
N THR A 244 -20.52 1.81 -5.02
CA THR A 244 -20.60 0.37 -5.32
C THR A 244 -19.29 -0.15 -5.89
N GLU A 245 -18.75 0.56 -6.88
CA GLU A 245 -17.51 0.20 -7.54
C GLU A 245 -16.31 0.32 -6.58
N PHE A 246 -16.29 1.35 -5.73
CA PHE A 246 -15.31 1.50 -4.66
C PHE A 246 -15.32 0.30 -3.70
N ARG A 247 -16.52 -0.13 -3.27
CA ARG A 247 -16.68 -1.29 -2.37
C ARG A 247 -16.20 -2.58 -3.02
N ILE A 248 -16.54 -2.81 -4.30
CA ILE A 248 -16.07 -3.98 -5.06
C ILE A 248 -14.54 -3.99 -5.09
N ARG A 249 -13.91 -2.89 -5.50
CA ARG A 249 -12.45 -2.78 -5.59
C ARG A 249 -11.77 -2.99 -4.24
N ARG A 250 -12.33 -2.42 -3.17
CA ARG A 250 -11.80 -2.62 -1.83
C ARG A 250 -11.89 -4.07 -1.36
N ILE A 251 -12.93 -4.80 -1.73
CA ILE A 251 -13.05 -6.21 -1.37
C ILE A 251 -12.08 -7.06 -2.18
N LEU A 252 -11.88 -6.77 -3.47
CA LEU A 252 -10.84 -7.40 -4.28
C LEU A 252 -9.45 -7.16 -3.66
N THR A 253 -9.17 -5.95 -3.20
CA THR A 253 -7.95 -5.60 -2.46
C THR A 253 -7.86 -6.28 -1.08
N ASN A 254 -8.97 -6.46 -0.37
CA ASN A 254 -8.94 -7.18 0.91
C ASN A 254 -8.75 -8.68 0.72
N LEU A 255 -9.24 -9.25 -0.39
CA LEU A 255 -9.01 -10.64 -0.76
C LEU A 255 -7.54 -10.90 -1.12
N SER A 256 -6.86 -9.95 -1.77
CA SER A 256 -5.41 -10.03 -1.96
C SER A 256 -4.67 -9.99 -0.61
N LYS A 257 -5.13 -9.16 0.33
CA LYS A 257 -4.56 -9.10 1.71
C LYS A 257 -4.81 -10.35 2.55
N TYR A 258 -5.83 -11.15 2.26
CA TYR A 258 -6.01 -12.47 2.91
C TYR A 258 -4.87 -13.43 2.55
N PHE A 259 -4.26 -13.29 1.36
CA PHE A 259 -3.01 -13.97 1.03
C PHE A 259 -1.82 -13.41 1.83
N ASP A 260 -1.87 -12.14 2.26
CA ASP A 260 -0.85 -11.48 3.09
C ASP A 260 -0.99 -11.73 4.61
N ALA A 261 -2.06 -12.35 5.10
CA ALA A 261 -2.27 -12.65 6.52
C ALA A 261 -1.17 -13.55 7.16
N LEU A 262 -0.22 -14.00 6.34
CA LEU A 262 1.02 -14.65 6.76
C LEU A 262 2.13 -13.67 7.21
N SER A 263 1.93 -12.34 7.10
CA SER A 263 2.87 -11.31 7.52
C SER A 263 2.73 -10.92 9.01
N PRO A 264 3.83 -10.83 9.77
CA PRO A 264 3.79 -10.49 11.20
C PRO A 264 3.48 -9.00 11.50
N MET A 265 3.33 -8.14 10.48
CA MET A 265 2.95 -6.73 10.63
C MET A 265 1.97 -6.35 9.52
N PRO A 266 1.06 -5.37 9.72
CA PRO A 266 0.20 -4.89 8.66
C PRO A 266 1.05 -4.27 7.54
N LEU A 267 0.94 -4.79 6.31
CA LEU A 267 1.62 -4.25 5.13
C LEU A 267 1.39 -2.74 4.96
N SER A 268 0.27 -2.24 5.48
CA SER A 268 -0.10 -0.82 5.48
C SER A 268 0.84 0.08 6.29
N LEU A 269 1.60 -0.44 7.24
CA LEU A 269 2.57 0.34 8.02
C LEU A 269 3.91 0.53 7.28
N VAL A 270 4.24 -0.37 6.34
CA VAL A 270 5.52 -0.33 5.62
C VAL A 270 5.69 1.00 4.85
N PRO A 271 4.71 1.50 4.07
CA PRO A 271 4.83 2.81 3.42
C PRO A 271 5.11 3.94 4.40
N TRP A 272 4.42 3.97 5.54
CA TRP A 272 4.62 5.01 6.56
C TRP A 272 6.02 4.97 7.16
N MET A 273 6.48 3.79 7.54
CA MET A 273 7.83 3.61 8.07
C MET A 273 8.89 4.06 7.07
N MET A 274 8.71 3.70 5.79
CA MET A 274 9.59 4.15 4.70
C MET A 274 9.55 5.67 4.54
N THR A 275 8.37 6.28 4.58
CA THR A 275 8.21 7.73 4.50
C THR A 275 8.97 8.46 5.60
N PHE A 276 8.77 8.07 6.86
CA PHE A 276 9.47 8.69 7.99
C PHE A 276 10.98 8.48 7.91
N ALA A 277 11.40 7.29 7.50
CA ALA A 277 12.81 6.98 7.38
C ALA A 277 13.49 7.75 6.23
N ASN A 278 12.80 7.91 5.08
CA ASN A 278 13.27 8.75 3.97
C ASN A 278 13.33 10.23 4.31
N LEU A 279 12.34 10.75 5.07
CA LEU A 279 12.39 12.11 5.60
C LEU A 279 13.60 12.32 6.51
N GLY A 280 13.83 11.41 7.44
CA GLY A 280 14.99 11.45 8.35
C GLY A 280 16.31 11.44 7.58
N MET A 281 16.44 10.53 6.61
CA MET A 281 17.62 10.48 5.73
C MET A 281 17.81 11.76 4.91
N GLY A 282 16.74 12.30 4.31
CA GLY A 282 16.82 13.52 3.52
C GLY A 282 17.26 14.73 4.36
N TYR A 283 16.70 14.86 5.57
CA TYR A 283 17.09 15.91 6.50
C TYR A 283 18.54 15.73 7.00
N ALA A 284 18.96 14.50 7.28
CA ALA A 284 20.35 14.19 7.59
C ALA A 284 21.28 14.64 6.46
N SER A 285 20.95 14.31 5.20
CA SER A 285 21.73 14.72 4.02
C SER A 285 21.87 16.22 3.94
N TRP A 286 20.78 16.95 4.17
CA TRP A 286 20.78 18.40 4.16
C TRP A 286 21.70 18.99 5.24
N ILE A 287 21.65 18.49 6.48
CA ILE A 287 22.55 18.94 7.57
C ILE A 287 24.01 18.77 7.16
N VAL A 288 24.36 17.58 6.65
CA VAL A 288 25.73 17.26 6.24
C VAL A 288 26.16 18.08 5.02
N PHE A 289 25.26 18.29 4.05
CA PHE A 289 25.53 19.12 2.88
C PHE A 289 25.78 20.58 3.28
N ALA A 290 24.87 21.18 4.06
CA ALA A 290 24.91 22.59 4.42
C ALA A 290 26.11 22.94 5.32
N LYS A 291 26.42 22.10 6.31
CA LYS A 291 27.52 22.39 7.27
C LYS A 291 28.92 22.09 6.72
N TYR A 292 29.06 21.15 5.78
CA TYR A 292 30.37 20.61 5.37
C TYR A 292 30.71 20.89 3.91
N GLN A 293 30.32 22.06 3.41
CA GLN A 293 30.65 22.57 2.06
C GLN A 293 30.21 21.63 0.92
N GLY A 294 29.10 20.93 1.10
CA GLY A 294 28.51 20.05 0.07
C GLY A 294 29.49 19.07 -0.57
N PHE A 295 29.46 18.97 -1.90
CA PHE A 295 30.31 18.02 -2.65
C PHE A 295 31.77 18.44 -2.80
N GLN A 296 32.10 19.69 -2.49
CA GLN A 296 33.48 20.18 -2.52
C GLN A 296 34.20 19.92 -1.20
N GLY A 297 33.46 19.67 -0.12
CA GLY A 297 34.00 19.49 1.22
C GLY A 297 33.93 18.07 1.78
N PRO A 298 34.09 17.95 3.12
CA PRO A 298 34.01 16.68 3.83
C PRO A 298 32.66 15.95 3.67
N ALA A 299 31.60 16.63 3.24
CA ALA A 299 30.29 16.04 2.98
C ALA A 299 30.28 15.06 1.77
N LYS A 300 31.25 15.18 0.86
CA LYS A 300 31.30 14.41 -0.38
C LYS A 300 31.18 12.90 -0.17
N ILE A 301 31.98 12.33 0.73
CA ILE A 301 32.00 10.88 0.99
C ILE A 301 30.65 10.39 1.54
N PRO A 302 30.10 10.92 2.65
CA PRO A 302 28.80 10.48 3.16
C PRO A 302 27.70 10.57 2.10
N LEU A 303 27.64 11.67 1.33
CA LEU A 303 26.62 11.87 0.31
C LEU A 303 26.75 10.87 -0.87
N VAL A 304 27.96 10.56 -1.31
CA VAL A 304 28.20 9.55 -2.36
C VAL A 304 27.80 8.15 -1.88
N VAL A 305 28.16 7.78 -0.64
CA VAL A 305 27.81 6.48 -0.07
C VAL A 305 26.30 6.36 0.11
N GLN A 306 25.63 7.41 0.60
CA GLN A 306 24.17 7.45 0.70
C GLN A 306 23.48 7.37 -0.67
N SER A 307 24.00 8.07 -1.68
CA SER A 307 23.47 7.99 -3.05
C SER A 307 23.60 6.58 -3.63
N SER A 308 24.71 5.90 -3.34
CA SER A 308 24.92 4.50 -3.71
C SER A 308 23.91 3.57 -3.03
N TYR A 309 23.63 3.80 -1.74
CA TYR A 309 22.55 3.12 -1.03
C TYR A 309 21.19 3.39 -1.68
N LEU A 310 20.87 4.63 -2.05
CA LEU A 310 19.58 4.96 -2.66
C LEU A 310 19.40 4.26 -4.01
N ALA A 311 20.46 4.19 -4.83
CA ALA A 311 20.45 3.44 -6.09
C ALA A 311 20.23 1.93 -5.87
N LEU A 312 20.88 1.36 -4.86
CA LEU A 312 20.65 -0.02 -4.43
C LEU A 312 19.19 -0.21 -3.95
N TRP A 313 18.68 0.70 -3.13
CA TRP A 313 17.32 0.65 -2.63
C TRP A 313 16.26 0.73 -3.74
N CYS A 314 16.49 1.59 -4.74
CA CYS A 314 15.62 1.69 -5.92
C CYS A 314 15.62 0.41 -6.76
N THR A 315 16.74 -0.31 -6.83
CA THR A 315 16.86 -1.56 -7.59
C THR A 315 16.35 -2.79 -6.83
N LEU A 316 16.19 -2.71 -5.50
CA LEU A 316 15.61 -3.80 -4.70
C LEU A 316 14.21 -4.18 -5.18
N HIS A 317 13.39 -3.19 -5.53
CA HIS A 317 12.00 -3.40 -5.93
C HIS A 317 11.87 -4.17 -7.27
N PRO A 318 12.53 -3.76 -8.37
CA PRO A 318 12.58 -4.57 -9.59
C PRO A 318 13.07 -6.01 -9.36
N LEU A 319 14.08 -6.22 -8.51
CA LEU A 319 14.56 -7.58 -8.22
C LEU A 319 13.51 -8.41 -7.48
N LEU A 320 12.81 -7.79 -6.53
CA LEU A 320 11.76 -8.43 -5.75
C LEU A 320 10.59 -8.88 -6.62
N PHE A 321 10.10 -7.97 -7.47
CA PHE A 321 8.82 -8.13 -8.15
C PHE A 321 8.94 -8.59 -9.60
N TRP A 322 10.08 -8.39 -10.28
CA TRP A 322 10.25 -8.77 -11.70
C TRP A 322 11.15 -9.98 -11.87
N CYS A 323 12.29 -10.03 -11.18
CA CYS A 323 13.20 -11.16 -11.32
C CYS A 323 12.70 -12.40 -10.57
N SER A 324 11.83 -12.22 -9.57
CA SER A 324 11.26 -13.30 -8.72
C SER A 324 12.32 -14.23 -8.09
N SER A 325 13.58 -13.78 -8.00
CA SER A 325 14.69 -14.56 -7.47
C SER A 325 14.92 -14.20 -6.02
N PHE A 326 14.46 -15.06 -5.11
CA PHE A 326 14.63 -14.88 -3.67
C PHE A 326 16.10 -14.71 -3.27
N THR A 327 17.00 -15.53 -3.83
CA THR A 327 18.44 -15.44 -3.55
C THR A 327 19.02 -14.09 -3.95
N LEU A 328 18.68 -13.61 -5.15
CA LEU A 328 19.18 -12.32 -5.64
C LEU A 328 18.64 -11.17 -4.79
N THR A 329 17.38 -11.24 -4.38
CA THR A 329 16.76 -10.28 -3.45
C THR A 329 17.46 -10.26 -2.10
N MET A 330 17.77 -11.42 -1.52
CA MET A 330 18.48 -11.51 -0.24
C MET A 330 19.92 -10.99 -0.33
N THR A 331 20.64 -11.32 -1.41
CA THR A 331 21.98 -10.77 -1.67
C THR A 331 21.93 -9.25 -1.80
N HIS A 332 20.94 -8.74 -2.52
CA HIS A 332 20.75 -7.30 -2.70
C HIS A 332 20.43 -6.61 -1.38
N LEU A 333 19.53 -7.17 -0.57
CA LEU A 333 19.15 -6.60 0.71
C LEU A 333 20.33 -6.60 1.71
N ALA A 334 21.17 -7.62 1.69
CA ALA A 334 22.41 -7.67 2.47
C ALA A 334 23.41 -6.58 2.02
N LEU A 335 23.62 -6.43 0.71
CA LEU A 335 24.47 -5.39 0.15
C LEU A 335 23.94 -3.98 0.49
N SER A 336 22.65 -3.76 0.32
CA SER A 336 21.97 -2.50 0.67
C SER A 336 22.15 -2.18 2.15
N SER A 337 22.02 -3.18 3.03
CA SER A 337 22.24 -3.03 4.48
C SER A 337 23.68 -2.63 4.82
N ALA A 338 24.66 -3.25 4.15
CA ALA A 338 26.08 -2.93 4.36
C ALA A 338 26.40 -1.50 3.92
N VAL A 339 25.94 -1.09 2.72
CA VAL A 339 26.14 0.28 2.22
C VAL A 339 25.40 1.30 3.10
N TYR A 340 24.21 0.95 3.60
CA TYR A 340 23.47 1.80 4.53
C TYR A 340 24.19 1.98 5.87
N GLY A 341 24.74 0.90 6.42
CA GLY A 341 25.54 0.95 7.64
C GLY A 341 26.77 1.84 7.48
N ALA A 342 27.45 1.73 6.33
CA ALA A 342 28.57 2.60 6.00
C ALA A 342 28.13 4.08 5.88
N ALA A 343 27.02 4.37 5.18
CA ALA A 343 26.47 5.72 5.09
C ALA A 343 26.18 6.28 6.49
N THR A 344 25.44 5.54 7.31
CA THR A 344 25.11 5.94 8.69
C THR A 344 26.36 6.25 9.52
N TRP A 345 27.40 5.42 9.41
CA TRP A 345 28.68 5.65 10.09
C TRP A 345 29.39 6.91 9.61
N TYR A 346 29.44 7.17 8.30
CA TYR A 346 30.02 8.41 7.76
C TYR A 346 29.22 9.65 8.18
N PHE A 347 27.90 9.53 8.28
CA PHE A 347 27.04 10.60 8.80
C PHE A 347 27.34 10.90 10.26
N PHE A 348 27.44 9.89 11.13
CA PHE A 348 27.87 10.06 12.54
C PHE A 348 29.25 10.69 12.67
N LYS A 349 30.18 10.34 11.77
CA LYS A 349 31.53 10.92 11.72
C LYS A 349 31.53 12.42 11.43
N GLN A 350 30.61 12.90 10.59
CA GLN A 350 30.50 14.33 10.30
C GLN A 350 29.64 15.05 11.32
N ASP A 351 28.39 14.62 11.53
CA ASP A 351 27.44 15.26 12.43
C ASP A 351 26.61 14.19 13.18
N VAL A 352 26.68 14.23 14.52
CA VAL A 352 26.02 13.25 15.38
C VAL A 352 24.50 13.27 15.21
N THR A 353 23.89 14.44 15.04
CA THR A 353 22.45 14.60 14.82
C THR A 353 22.04 13.99 13.48
N ALA A 354 22.82 14.24 12.42
CA ALA A 354 22.60 13.62 11.12
C ALA A 354 22.72 12.10 11.18
N GLY A 355 23.67 11.57 11.96
CA GLY A 355 23.78 10.13 12.24
C GLY A 355 22.55 9.53 12.94
N TYR A 356 21.99 10.22 13.94
CA TYR A 356 20.76 9.75 14.61
C TYR A 356 19.54 9.73 13.69
N LEU A 357 19.42 10.72 12.82
CA LEU A 357 18.33 10.82 11.83
C LEU A 357 18.36 9.68 10.79
N MET A 358 19.49 9.01 10.62
CA MET A 358 19.64 7.82 9.77
C MET A 358 19.16 6.52 10.46
N LEU A 359 19.06 6.47 11.80
CA LEU A 359 18.72 5.21 12.49
C LEU A 359 17.33 4.63 12.15
N PRO A 360 16.25 5.42 11.97
CA PRO A 360 14.94 4.88 11.60
C PRO A 360 14.98 3.98 10.36
N GLN A 361 15.73 4.36 9.32
CA GLN A 361 15.87 3.53 8.12
C GLN A 361 16.65 2.24 8.39
N ALA A 362 17.62 2.23 9.32
CA ALA A 362 18.31 0.99 9.70
C ALA A 362 17.33 -0.02 10.33
N PHE A 363 16.40 0.47 11.16
CA PHE A 363 15.34 -0.38 11.73
C PHE A 363 14.42 -0.93 10.63
N VAL A 364 14.05 -0.10 9.66
CA VAL A 364 13.23 -0.52 8.52
C VAL A 364 13.93 -1.58 7.68
N MET A 365 15.21 -1.37 7.35
CA MET A 365 16.07 -2.33 6.65
C MET A 365 16.14 -3.68 7.38
N GLY A 366 16.42 -3.65 8.69
CA GLY A 366 16.50 -4.86 9.52
C GLY A 366 15.16 -5.60 9.58
N TYR A 367 14.06 -4.85 9.67
CA TYR A 367 12.72 -5.43 9.63
C TYR A 367 12.42 -6.10 8.29
N VAL A 368 12.70 -5.42 7.17
CA VAL A 368 12.51 -5.96 5.81
C VAL A 368 13.35 -7.23 5.61
N ALA A 369 14.59 -7.26 6.11
CA ALA A 369 15.44 -8.45 6.06
C ALA A 369 14.89 -9.61 6.88
N LEU A 370 14.41 -9.35 8.10
CA LEU A 370 13.75 -10.36 8.92
C LEU A 370 12.47 -10.88 8.24
N TYR A 371 11.69 -9.98 7.65
CA TYR A 371 10.48 -10.34 6.93
C TYR A 371 10.77 -11.29 5.76
N PHE A 372 11.74 -10.96 4.90
CA PHE A 372 12.07 -11.83 3.76
C PHE A 372 12.70 -13.16 4.18
N THR A 373 13.53 -13.19 5.22
CA THR A 373 14.06 -14.47 5.73
C THR A 373 12.96 -15.38 6.26
N THR A 374 11.97 -14.84 6.98
CA THR A 374 10.83 -15.63 7.45
C THR A 374 9.93 -16.12 6.32
N LEU A 375 9.71 -15.31 5.27
CA LEU A 375 8.99 -15.73 4.07
C LEU A 375 9.71 -16.85 3.32
N GLY A 376 11.01 -16.71 3.10
CA GLY A 376 11.82 -17.74 2.42
C GLY A 376 11.79 -19.08 3.14
N SER A 377 11.80 -19.07 4.48
CA SER A 377 11.65 -20.28 5.29
C SER A 377 10.31 -20.97 5.01
N LYS A 378 9.19 -20.23 5.08
CA LYS A 378 7.84 -20.79 4.84
C LYS A 378 7.66 -21.31 3.41
N GLU A 379 8.22 -20.62 2.42
CA GLU A 379 8.16 -21.07 1.03
C GLU A 379 8.92 -22.39 0.85
N SER A 380 10.09 -22.53 1.46
CA SER A 380 10.87 -23.75 1.41
C SER A 380 10.13 -24.94 2.04
N GLU A 381 9.47 -24.75 3.18
CA GLU A 381 8.62 -25.76 3.83
C GLU A 381 7.46 -26.16 2.94
N THR A 382 6.79 -25.20 2.31
CA THR A 382 5.66 -25.44 1.41
C THR A 382 6.11 -26.25 0.17
N ARG A 383 7.25 -25.90 -0.42
CA ARG A 383 7.84 -26.65 -1.56
C ARG A 383 8.19 -28.07 -1.15
N VAL A 384 8.74 -28.29 0.05
CA VAL A 384 9.04 -29.63 0.59
C VAL A 384 7.76 -30.44 0.82
N GLN A 385 6.71 -29.84 1.37
CA GLN A 385 5.42 -30.49 1.57
C GLN A 385 4.78 -30.91 0.22
N ILE A 386 4.80 -30.03 -0.79
CA ILE A 386 4.32 -30.34 -2.14
C ILE A 386 5.15 -31.46 -2.78
N ALA A 387 6.48 -31.40 -2.65
CA ALA A 387 7.37 -32.45 -3.17
C ALA A 387 7.13 -33.81 -2.48
N ASN A 388 6.94 -33.83 -1.17
CA ASN A 388 6.63 -35.03 -0.40
C ASN A 388 5.25 -35.60 -0.75
N TYR A 389 4.23 -34.74 -0.90
CA TYR A 389 2.90 -35.14 -1.36
C TYR A 389 2.94 -35.72 -2.79
N THR A 390 3.70 -35.10 -3.69
CA THR A 390 3.89 -35.57 -5.07
C THR A 390 4.60 -36.93 -5.07
N ARG A 391 5.70 -37.06 -4.30
CA ARG A 391 6.44 -38.32 -4.15
C ARG A 391 5.58 -39.44 -3.57
N SER A 392 4.77 -39.18 -2.54
CA SER A 392 3.88 -40.20 -1.94
C SER A 392 2.78 -40.66 -2.90
N ARG A 393 2.31 -39.79 -3.78
CA ARG A 393 1.32 -40.12 -4.81
C ARG A 393 1.89 -40.99 -5.94
N TYR A 394 3.14 -40.75 -6.36
CA TYR A 394 3.80 -41.54 -7.41
C TYR A 394 4.45 -42.83 -6.91
N HIS A 395 4.82 -42.91 -5.62
CA HIS A 395 5.39 -44.11 -5.01
C HIS A 395 4.39 -45.03 -4.31
N ASN A 396 3.09 -44.92 -4.58
CA ASN A 396 2.12 -45.94 -4.16
C ASN A 396 1.88 -46.95 -5.32
N PRO A 397 2.66 -48.05 -5.41
CA PRO A 397 2.56 -49.03 -6.50
C PRO A 397 1.19 -49.71 -6.57
N GLN A 398 0.42 -49.77 -5.47
CA GLN A 398 -0.92 -50.34 -5.47
C GLN A 398 -1.95 -49.51 -6.25
N LYS A 399 -1.78 -48.18 -6.32
CA LYS A 399 -2.71 -47.33 -7.10
C LYS A 399 -2.47 -47.40 -8.61
N SER A 400 -1.23 -47.69 -9.04
CA SER A 400 -0.91 -47.93 -10.46
C SER A 400 -1.52 -49.23 -11.00
N LYS A 401 -1.67 -50.26 -10.15
CA LYS A 401 -2.31 -51.54 -10.55
C LYS A 401 -3.81 -51.42 -10.80
N ASN A 402 -4.50 -50.52 -10.11
CA ASN A 402 -5.94 -50.29 -10.32
C ASN A 402 -6.26 -49.39 -11.53
N LEU A 403 -5.30 -48.61 -12.04
CA LEU A 403 -5.49 -47.84 -13.27
C LEU A 403 -5.31 -48.68 -14.55
N ASN A 404 -4.57 -49.79 -14.49
CA ASN A 404 -4.46 -50.74 -15.60
C ASN A 404 -5.59 -51.79 -15.66
N LEU A 405 -6.58 -51.69 -14.77
CA LEU A 405 -7.79 -52.53 -14.78
C LEU A 405 -9.02 -51.78 -15.31
N ILE A 406 -8.84 -50.54 -15.79
CA ILE A 406 -9.91 -49.67 -16.34
C ILE A 406 -9.69 -49.36 -17.83
N ASN A 407 -8.60 -49.86 -18.43
CA ASN A 407 -8.43 -49.99 -19.88
C ASN A 407 -8.42 -51.47 -20.24
#